data_AF-A0AA41MBT9-F1
#
_entry.id   AF-A0AA41MBT9-F1
#
_cell.length_a   1.000
_cell.length_b   1.000
_cell.length_c   1.000
_cell.angle_alpha   90.00
_cell.angle_beta   90.00
_cell.angle_gamma   90.00
#
_symmetry.space_group_name_H-M   'P 1'
#
loop_
_entity.id
_entity.type
_entity.pdbx_description
1 polymer ?
#
loop_
_entity_poly.entity_id
_entity_poly.type
_entity_poly.pdbx_seq_one_letter_code
_entity_poly.pdbx_strand_id
1 'polypeptide(L)'
;MITLIQAYVRGWLERRRLQRLMTKALYHGPNLKEVINMYRGVIYRIRYRLGLWRTRQIINFAELEEWMDRKRFYETMFAKRECCQGLQRSELLKYFRECGHYPTQKQVDEYWDLFNKVNGHPIIKRANIQLVGKLVARSIRERKMREYYKSREV
;
A
#
# COMPACT_ATOMS: atom_id res chain seq x y z
N MET A 1 28.61 -32.91 -3.94
CA MET A 1 29.25 -31.60 -3.65
C MET A 1 28.49 -30.43 -4.29
N ILE A 2 28.24 -30.44 -5.61
CA ILE A 2 27.51 -29.37 -6.33
C ILE A 2 26.10 -29.13 -5.77
N THR A 3 25.34 -30.19 -5.46
CA THR A 3 23.98 -30.10 -4.92
C THR A 3 23.92 -29.41 -3.55
N LEU A 4 24.91 -29.66 -2.68
CA LEU A 4 25.01 -29.04 -1.35
C LEU A 4 25.33 -27.55 -1.45
N ILE A 5 26.27 -27.18 -2.32
CA ILE A 5 26.63 -25.78 -2.57
C ILE A 5 25.44 -25.01 -3.14
N GLN A 6 24.75 -25.59 -4.14
CA GLN A 6 23.57 -24.95 -4.70
C GLN A 6 22.43 -24.81 -3.69
N ALA A 7 22.19 -25.82 -2.84
CA ALA A 7 21.18 -25.74 -1.78
C ALA A 7 21.52 -24.64 -0.77
N TYR A 8 22.79 -24.53 -0.37
CA TYR A 8 23.26 -23.47 0.51
C TYR A 8 23.03 -22.07 -0.10
N VAL A 9 23.44 -21.87 -1.35
CA VAL A 9 23.28 -20.58 -2.06
C VAL A 9 21.79 -20.22 -2.22
N ARG A 10 20.94 -21.17 -2.66
CA ARG A 10 19.48 -20.93 -2.77
C ARG A 10 18.89 -20.55 -1.42
N GLY A 11 19.24 -21.27 -0.35
CA GLY A 11 18.79 -20.94 1.00
C GLY A 11 19.27 -19.55 1.46
N TRP A 12 20.50 -19.17 1.14
CA TRP A 12 21.03 -17.84 1.45
C TRP A 12 20.26 -16.72 0.73
N LEU A 13 19.95 -16.91 -0.55
CA LEU A 13 19.15 -15.96 -1.34
C LEU A 13 17.74 -15.77 -0.76
N GLU A 14 17.05 -16.87 -0.40
CA GLU A 14 15.72 -16.80 0.19
C GLU A 14 15.72 -16.14 1.57
N ARG A 15 16.72 -16.43 2.43
CA ARG A 15 16.88 -15.72 3.71
C ARG A 15 17.11 -14.22 3.49
N ARG A 16 17.96 -13.85 2.53
CA ARG A 16 18.24 -12.44 2.22
C ARG A 16 17.01 -11.73 1.66
N ARG A 17 16.18 -12.42 0.86
CA ARG A 17 14.89 -11.91 0.39
C ARG A 17 13.90 -11.71 1.53
N LEU A 18 13.77 -12.69 2.43
CA LEU A 18 12.90 -12.58 3.60
C LEU A 18 13.31 -11.40 4.49
N GLN A 19 14.61 -11.22 4.74
CA GLN A 19 15.12 -10.07 5.50
C GLN A 19 14.73 -8.74 4.85
N ARG A 20 14.91 -8.60 3.53
CA ARG A 20 14.46 -7.39 2.80
C ARG A 20 12.95 -7.14 2.97
N LEU A 21 12.12 -8.18 2.85
CA LEU A 21 10.67 -8.07 3.05
C LEU A 21 10.33 -7.62 4.47
N MET A 22 10.99 -8.18 5.49
CA MET A 22 10.79 -7.80 6.88
C MET A 22 11.15 -6.33 7.09
N THR A 23 12.29 -5.86 6.57
CA THR A 23 12.68 -4.45 6.64
C THR A 23 11.66 -3.55 5.94
N LYS A 24 11.23 -3.89 4.71
CA LYS A 24 10.24 -3.10 3.96
C LYS A 24 8.87 -3.07 4.64
N ALA A 25 8.46 -4.18 5.27
CA ALA A 25 7.20 -4.27 5.97
C ALA A 25 7.08 -3.26 7.12
N LEU A 26 8.18 -2.91 7.78
CA LEU A 26 8.19 -1.92 8.85
C LEU A 26 7.80 -0.50 8.39
N TYR A 27 7.90 -0.20 7.08
CA TYR A 27 7.36 1.03 6.50
C TYR A 27 5.84 1.03 6.33
N HIS A 28 5.15 -0.09 6.59
CA HIS A 28 3.71 -0.23 6.33
C HIS A 28 2.92 -0.73 7.53
N GLY A 29 3.55 -1.45 8.46
CA GLY A 29 2.91 -1.98 9.67
C GLY A 29 3.94 -2.42 10.71
N PRO A 30 3.49 -2.91 11.88
CA PRO A 30 4.38 -3.26 12.99
C PRO A 30 5.23 -4.51 12.72
N ASN A 31 4.80 -5.39 11.80
CA ASN A 31 5.52 -6.61 11.43
C ASN A 31 5.05 -7.15 10.05
N LEU A 32 5.78 -8.12 9.51
CA LEU A 32 5.49 -8.72 8.20
C LEU A 32 4.11 -9.40 8.13
N LYS A 33 3.65 -10.03 9.22
CA LYS A 33 2.35 -10.71 9.27
C LYS A 33 1.20 -9.73 9.04
N GLU A 34 1.24 -8.57 9.69
CA GLU A 34 0.22 -7.52 9.51
C GLU A 34 0.22 -6.98 8.08
N VAL A 35 1.40 -6.77 7.49
CA VAL A 35 1.51 -6.30 6.11
C VAL A 35 1.00 -7.34 5.10
N ILE A 36 1.28 -8.63 5.33
CA ILE A 36 0.70 -9.72 4.55
C ILE A 36 -0.82 -9.72 4.64
N ASN A 37 -1.40 -9.49 5.83
CA ASN A 37 -2.85 -9.41 6.00
C ASN A 37 -3.45 -8.21 5.25
N MET A 38 -2.78 -7.05 5.24
CA MET A 38 -3.18 -5.90 4.43
C MET A 38 -3.21 -6.25 2.93
N TYR A 39 -2.15 -6.88 2.43
CA TYR A 39 -2.04 -7.31 1.04
C TYR A 39 -3.12 -8.36 0.68
N ARG A 40 -3.37 -9.32 1.57
CA ARG A 40 -4.47 -10.29 1.43
C ARG A 40 -5.82 -9.60 1.28
N GLY A 41 -6.09 -8.57 2.08
CA GLY A 41 -7.31 -7.78 1.97
C GLY A 41 -7.45 -7.07 0.61
N VAL A 42 -6.34 -6.57 0.04
CA VAL A 42 -6.36 -5.97 -1.31
C VAL A 42 -6.73 -7.01 -2.36
N ILE A 43 -6.03 -8.15 -2.37
CA ILE A 43 -6.30 -9.23 -3.33
C ILE A 43 -7.72 -9.75 -3.18
N TYR A 44 -8.22 -9.92 -1.95
CA TYR A 44 -9.59 -10.35 -1.70
C TYR A 44 -10.59 -9.41 -2.36
N ARG A 45 -10.44 -8.08 -2.18
CA ARG A 45 -11.32 -7.09 -2.81
C ARG A 45 -11.26 -7.14 -4.34
N ILE A 46 -10.06 -7.31 -4.92
CA ILE A 46 -9.88 -7.44 -6.37
C ILE A 46 -10.59 -8.69 -6.88
N ARG A 47 -10.33 -9.85 -6.25
CA ARG A 47 -10.94 -11.13 -6.63
C ARG A 47 -12.46 -11.08 -6.53
N TYR A 48 -13.00 -10.50 -5.47
CA TYR A 48 -14.43 -10.34 -5.29
C TYR A 48 -15.05 -9.51 -6.43
N ARG A 49 -14.44 -8.37 -6.78
CA ARG A 49 -14.91 -7.51 -7.89
C ARG A 49 -14.82 -8.19 -9.25
N LEU A 50 -13.87 -9.10 -9.44
CA LEU A 50 -13.69 -9.86 -10.68
C LEU A 50 -14.47 -11.19 -10.71
N GLY A 51 -15.26 -11.50 -9.68
CA GLY A 51 -16.00 -12.77 -9.62
C GLY A 51 -15.14 -14.01 -9.35
N LEU A 52 -13.91 -13.83 -8.86
CA LEU A 52 -12.90 -14.89 -8.66
C LEU A 52 -12.87 -15.41 -7.22
N TRP A 53 -13.98 -15.41 -6.48
CA TRP A 53 -13.98 -15.71 -5.03
C TRP A 53 -13.60 -17.17 -4.68
N ARG A 54 -13.69 -18.11 -5.64
CA ARG A 54 -13.31 -19.52 -5.45
C ARG A 54 -11.84 -19.83 -5.74
N THR A 55 -11.07 -18.90 -6.32
CA THR A 55 -9.67 -19.17 -6.68
C THR A 55 -8.77 -19.25 -5.43
N ARG A 56 -7.78 -20.15 -5.43
CA ARG A 56 -6.80 -20.18 -4.34
C ARG A 56 -5.94 -18.93 -4.40
N GLN A 57 -5.75 -18.25 -3.26
CA GLN A 57 -4.78 -17.16 -3.15
C GLN A 57 -3.41 -17.71 -2.78
N ILE A 58 -2.45 -17.54 -3.68
CA ILE A 58 -1.04 -17.81 -3.43
C ILE A 58 -0.37 -16.47 -3.16
N ILE A 59 0.36 -16.35 -2.05
CA ILE A 59 1.16 -15.16 -1.79
C ILE A 59 2.48 -15.33 -2.51
N ASN A 60 2.68 -14.52 -3.54
CA ASN A 60 3.97 -14.36 -4.18
C ASN A 60 4.75 -13.25 -3.47
N PHE A 61 5.92 -13.58 -2.93
CA PHE A 61 6.77 -12.61 -2.23
C PHE A 61 7.32 -11.51 -3.14
N ALA A 62 7.44 -11.73 -4.45
CA ALA A 62 7.89 -10.69 -5.38
C ALA A 62 6.76 -9.67 -5.58
N GLU A 63 5.54 -10.15 -5.79
CA GLU A 63 4.37 -9.29 -5.91
C GLU A 63 4.05 -8.54 -4.61
N LEU A 64 4.28 -9.17 -3.44
CA LEU A 64 4.15 -8.50 -2.15
C LEU A 64 5.21 -7.39 -2.00
N GLU A 65 6.47 -7.67 -2.36
CA GLU A 65 7.55 -6.67 -2.33
C GLU A 65 7.22 -5.48 -3.23
N GLU A 66 6.81 -5.77 -4.46
CA GLU A 66 6.44 -4.75 -5.44
C GLU A 66 5.23 -3.94 -4.98
N TRP A 67 4.23 -4.60 -4.38
CA TRP A 67 3.07 -3.92 -3.80
C TRP A 67 3.47 -2.98 -2.67
N MET A 68 4.40 -3.38 -1.78
CA MET A 68 4.93 -2.50 -0.73
C MET A 68 5.65 -1.28 -1.33
N ASP A 69 6.50 -1.50 -2.33
CA ASP A 69 7.25 -0.42 -2.99
C ASP A 69 6.30 0.57 -3.69
N ARG A 70 5.32 0.07 -4.46
CA ARG A 70 4.30 0.91 -5.11
C ARG A 70 3.45 1.66 -4.09
N LYS A 71 3.05 1.00 -2.98
CA LYS A 71 2.30 1.65 -1.90
C LYS A 71 3.10 2.78 -1.27
N ARG A 72 4.38 2.57 -0.94
CA ARG A 72 5.26 3.61 -0.37
C ARG A 72 5.45 4.78 -1.34
N PHE A 73 5.56 4.49 -2.63
CA PHE A 73 5.66 5.49 -3.67
C PHE A 73 4.40 6.36 -3.73
N TYR A 74 3.20 5.76 -3.81
CA TYR A 74 1.93 6.50 -3.81
C TYR A 74 1.76 7.36 -2.55
N GLU A 75 2.08 6.82 -1.37
CA GLU A 75 2.06 7.57 -0.10
C GLU A 75 3.03 8.76 -0.10
N THR A 76 4.18 8.60 -0.73
CA THR A 76 5.18 9.67 -0.83
C THR A 76 4.76 10.74 -1.82
N MET A 77 4.23 10.36 -2.98
CA MET A 77 3.67 11.31 -3.95
C MET A 77 2.47 12.07 -3.39
N PHE A 78 1.63 11.37 -2.61
CA PHE A 78 0.52 12.00 -1.90
C PHE A 78 1.03 12.99 -0.84
N ALA A 79 2.04 12.62 -0.06
CA ALA A 79 2.61 13.49 0.97
C ALA A 79 3.33 14.73 0.44
N LYS A 80 3.82 14.71 -0.81
CA LYS A 80 4.43 15.89 -1.46
C LYS A 80 3.43 17.01 -1.76
N ARG A 81 2.14 16.69 -1.85
CA ARG A 81 1.07 17.66 -2.07
C ARG A 81 0.69 18.23 -0.70
N GLU A 82 1.09 19.47 -0.46
CA GLU A 82 1.16 20.07 0.87
C GLU A 82 -0.11 19.89 1.73
N CYS A 83 0.17 19.56 2.99
CA CYS A 83 -0.62 19.81 4.20
C CYS A 83 -2.16 19.91 4.08
N CYS A 84 -2.80 18.77 4.38
CA CYS A 84 -4.02 18.71 5.21
C CYS A 84 -5.38 18.95 4.55
N GLN A 85 -5.48 19.15 3.24
CA GLN A 85 -6.79 19.27 2.57
C GLN A 85 -7.29 17.97 1.91
N GLY A 86 -6.46 16.94 1.85
CA GLY A 86 -6.77 15.72 1.10
C GLY A 86 -6.56 15.93 -0.41
N LEU A 87 -6.94 14.94 -1.21
CA LEU A 87 -6.83 15.01 -2.67
C LEU A 87 -8.22 15.28 -3.24
N GLN A 88 -8.40 16.39 -3.96
CA GLN A 88 -9.67 16.72 -4.58
C GLN A 88 -9.93 15.85 -5.81
N ARG A 89 -11.20 15.63 -6.18
CA ARG A 89 -11.59 14.84 -7.36
C ARG A 89 -10.92 15.37 -8.64
N SER A 90 -10.86 16.68 -8.79
CA SER A 90 -10.21 17.39 -9.92
C SER A 90 -8.71 17.11 -10.01
N GLU A 91 -8.06 16.79 -8.89
CA GLU A 91 -6.61 16.57 -8.82
C GLU A 91 -6.21 15.11 -9.06
N LEU A 92 -7.18 14.19 -9.09
CA LEU A 92 -6.93 12.74 -9.23
C LEU A 92 -6.20 12.40 -10.51
N LEU A 93 -6.63 12.96 -11.65
CA LEU A 93 -5.95 12.71 -12.92
C LEU A 93 -4.49 13.17 -12.89
N LYS A 94 -4.22 14.33 -12.30
CA LYS A 94 -2.85 14.84 -12.14
C LYS A 94 -2.05 13.90 -11.22
N TYR A 95 -2.65 13.44 -10.13
CA TYR A 95 -2.02 12.50 -9.20
C TYR A 95 -1.67 11.17 -9.84
N PHE A 96 -2.59 10.58 -10.60
CA PHE A 96 -2.34 9.34 -11.31
C PHE A 96 -1.22 9.50 -12.34
N ARG A 97 -1.20 10.61 -13.11
CA ARG A 97 -0.10 10.89 -14.06
C ARG A 97 1.26 10.97 -13.38
N GLU A 98 1.35 11.68 -12.27
CA GLU A 98 2.58 11.76 -11.47
C GLU A 98 3.00 10.40 -10.88
N CYS A 99 2.03 9.50 -10.70
CA CYS A 99 2.28 8.13 -10.27
C CYS A 99 2.55 7.15 -11.43
N GLY A 100 2.60 7.61 -12.68
CA GLY A 100 2.81 6.79 -13.88
C GLY A 100 1.56 6.08 -14.40
N HIS A 101 0.37 6.52 -13.99
CA HIS A 101 -0.92 5.94 -14.38
C HIS A 101 -1.74 6.92 -15.24
N TYR A 102 -2.45 6.38 -16.23
CA TYR A 102 -3.18 7.19 -17.22
C TYR A 102 -4.65 6.76 -17.37
N PRO A 103 -5.46 6.80 -16.29
CA PRO A 103 -6.89 6.51 -16.39
C PRO A 103 -7.62 7.61 -17.16
N THR A 104 -8.75 7.25 -17.80
CA THR A 104 -9.65 8.22 -18.41
C THR A 104 -10.49 8.93 -17.35
N GLN A 105 -11.01 10.12 -17.67
CA GLN A 105 -11.91 10.85 -16.77
C GLN A 105 -13.14 10.00 -16.40
N LYS A 106 -13.72 9.28 -17.38
CA LYS A 106 -14.83 8.34 -17.16
C LYS A 106 -14.48 7.26 -16.12
N GLN A 107 -13.29 6.66 -16.21
CA GLN A 107 -12.85 5.65 -15.23
C GLN A 107 -12.70 6.25 -13.83
N VAL A 108 -12.14 7.46 -13.71
CA VAL A 108 -12.04 8.18 -12.44
C VAL A 108 -13.44 8.45 -11.87
N ASP A 109 -14.37 8.86 -12.72
CA ASP A 109 -15.73 9.22 -12.31
C ASP A 109 -16.52 8.00 -11.81
N GLU A 110 -16.49 6.90 -12.56
CA GLU A 110 -17.13 5.63 -12.18
C GLU A 110 -16.61 5.12 -10.83
N TYR A 111 -15.30 5.16 -10.62
CA TYR A 111 -14.69 4.74 -9.36
C TYR A 111 -14.96 5.68 -8.21
N TRP A 112 -15.00 6.99 -8.45
CA TRP A 112 -15.34 7.99 -7.43
C TRP A 112 -16.77 7.81 -6.94
N ASP A 113 -17.71 7.57 -7.85
CA ASP A 113 -19.11 7.35 -7.51
C ASP A 113 -19.29 6.01 -6.76
N LEU A 114 -18.58 4.95 -7.18
CA LEU A 114 -18.56 3.68 -6.45
C LEU A 114 -17.99 3.85 -5.03
N PHE A 115 -16.88 4.58 -4.89
CA PHE A 115 -16.27 4.86 -3.59
C PHE A 115 -17.23 5.60 -2.65
N ASN A 116 -17.92 6.62 -3.15
CA ASN A 116 -18.89 7.37 -2.35
C ASN A 116 -20.18 6.60 -2.05
N LYS A 117 -20.64 5.71 -2.94
CA LYS A 117 -21.77 4.80 -2.66
C LYS A 117 -21.43 3.83 -1.51
N VAL A 118 -20.21 3.27 -1.52
CA VAL A 118 -19.74 2.38 -0.44
C VAL A 118 -19.51 3.15 0.87
N ASN A 119 -18.95 4.36 0.82
CA ASN A 119 -18.75 5.20 2.01
C ASN A 119 -20.02 5.92 2.49
N GLY A 120 -21.07 5.97 1.68
CA GLY A 120 -22.38 6.50 2.02
C GLY A 120 -23.13 5.65 3.05
N HIS A 121 -22.61 4.47 3.39
CA HIS A 121 -23.14 3.61 4.44
C HIS A 121 -23.15 4.35 5.79
N PRO A 122 -24.27 4.41 6.54
CA PRO A 122 -24.40 5.24 7.75
C PRO A 122 -23.31 5.01 8.81
N ILE A 123 -22.84 3.77 8.91
CA ILE A 123 -21.76 3.33 9.82
C ILE A 123 -20.40 3.93 9.43
N ILE A 124 -20.10 4.01 8.12
CA ILE A 124 -18.85 4.57 7.60
C ILE A 124 -18.93 6.11 7.57
N LYS A 125 -20.10 6.71 7.33
CA LYS A 125 -20.32 8.15 7.52
C LYS A 125 -20.07 8.64 8.96
N ARG A 126 -20.47 7.85 9.97
CA ARG A 126 -20.18 8.13 11.39
C ARG A 126 -18.67 8.11 11.68
N ALA A 127 -17.92 7.23 11.00
CA ALA A 127 -16.46 7.28 10.97
C ALA A 127 -16.01 8.35 9.97
N ASN A 128 -16.15 9.63 10.32
CA ASN A 128 -15.83 10.78 9.46
C ASN A 128 -14.52 10.54 8.68
N ILE A 129 -14.63 10.17 7.40
CA ILE A 129 -13.49 9.64 6.65
C ILE A 129 -12.44 10.73 6.36
N GLN A 130 -12.83 12.00 6.42
CA GLN A 130 -11.88 13.12 6.43
C GLN A 130 -11.12 13.18 7.75
N LEU A 131 -11.75 12.91 8.89
CA LEU A 131 -11.08 12.79 10.18
C LEU A 131 -10.11 11.60 10.17
N VAL A 132 -10.53 10.45 9.63
CA VAL A 132 -9.66 9.28 9.45
C VAL A 132 -8.49 9.62 8.51
N GLY A 133 -8.75 10.30 7.39
CA GLY A 133 -7.71 10.77 6.47
C GLY A 133 -6.71 11.73 7.13
N LYS A 134 -7.19 12.67 7.96
CA LYS A 134 -6.36 13.58 8.76
C LYS A 134 -5.51 12.83 9.79
N LEU A 135 -6.10 11.86 10.49
CA LEU A 135 -5.40 11.02 11.48
C LEU A 135 -4.33 10.13 10.82
N VAL A 136 -4.66 9.51 9.69
CA VAL A 136 -3.69 8.72 8.90
C VAL A 136 -2.57 9.60 8.38
N ALA A 137 -2.87 10.79 7.83
CA ALA A 137 -1.85 11.73 7.39
C ALA A 137 -0.94 12.21 8.54
N ARG A 138 -1.51 12.48 9.73
CA ARG A 138 -0.74 12.79 10.94
C ARG A 138 0.17 11.62 11.34
N SER A 139 -0.36 10.41 11.42
CA SER A 139 0.40 9.20 11.77
C SER A 139 1.55 8.92 10.78
N ILE A 140 1.30 9.10 9.47
CA ILE A 140 2.33 8.97 8.43
C ILE A 140 3.43 10.01 8.62
N ARG A 141 3.07 11.28 8.89
CA ARG A 141 4.04 12.36 9.15
C ARG A 141 4.90 12.08 10.38
N GLU A 142 4.29 11.71 11.49
CA GLU A 142 5.00 11.39 12.73
C GLU A 142 5.97 10.21 12.56
N ARG A 143 5.57 9.21 11.76
CA ARG A 143 6.44 8.08 11.43
C ARG A 143 7.61 8.49 10.55
N LYS A 144 7.37 9.29 9.51
CA LYS A 144 8.45 9.84 8.66
C LYS A 144 9.41 10.73 9.44
N MET A 145 8.91 11.56 10.37
CA MET A 145 9.76 12.37 11.24
C MET A 145 10.63 11.50 12.14
N ARG A 146 10.07 10.46 12.76
CA ARG A 146 10.87 9.50 13.56
C ARG A 146 11.92 8.77 12.73
N GLU A 147 11.59 8.34 11.51
CA GLU A 147 12.56 7.74 10.57
C GLU A 147 13.70 8.72 10.25
N TYR A 148 13.39 9.99 9.99
CA TYR A 148 14.38 11.03 9.68
C TYR A 148 15.34 11.30 10.86
N TYR A 149 14.82 11.51 12.08
CA TYR A 149 15.68 11.81 13.22
C TYR A 149 16.57 10.61 13.62
N LYS A 150 16.04 9.37 13.58
CA LYS A 150 16.85 8.16 13.80
C LYS A 150 18.00 8.01 12.81
N SER A 151 17.84 8.50 11.58
CA SER A 151 18.89 8.43 10.56
C SER A 151 20.00 9.47 10.72
N ARG A 152 19.85 10.44 11.64
CA ARG A 152 20.84 11.50 11.92
C ARG A 152 21.63 11.28 13.23
N GLU A 153 21.25 10.29 14.03
CA GLU A 153 21.94 9.90 15.27
C GLU A 153 23.04 8.83 15.03
N VAL A 154 23.34 8.51 13.77
CA VAL A 154 24.39 7.57 13.34
C VAL A 154 25.51 8.32 12.65
#